data_AF-A0A1Y5NZP1-F1
#
_entry.id   AF-A0A1Y5NZP1-F1
#
_cell.length_a   1.000
_cell.length_b   1.000
_cell.length_c   1.000
_cell.angle_alpha   90.00
_cell.angle_beta   90.00
_cell.angle_gamma   90.00
#
_symmetry.space_group_name_H-M   'P 1'
#
loop_
_entity.id
_entity.type
_entity.pdbx_description
1 polymer ?
#
loop_
_entity_poly.entity_id
_entity_poly.type
_entity_poly.pdbx_seq_one_letter_code
_entity_poly.pdbx_strand_id
1 'polypeptide(L)'
;MGSNRRYAASVDRRMDARILERTAQEGPLQTLSTSELQLDELAVTTDPKPAVVQAWVRFGKTPIRVEAEACMWTAHVVAIRFRVGTQEYRCWVWRGAVQVPDSPSIS
;
A
#
# COMPACT_ATOMS: atom_id res chain seq x y z
N MET A 1 20.64 16.48 24.00
CA MET A 1 20.14 15.10 24.15
C MET A 1 19.26 14.75 22.97
N GLY A 2 19.83 14.23 21.88
CA GLY A 2 19.13 13.94 20.64
C GLY A 2 19.47 12.53 20.17
N SER A 3 18.72 11.54 20.67
CA SER A 3 18.96 10.13 20.27
C SER A 3 17.68 9.31 20.05
N ASN A 4 16.47 9.83 20.31
CA ASN A 4 15.28 8.98 20.34
C ASN A 4 14.39 8.99 19.07
N ARG A 5 14.54 9.98 18.18
CA ARG A 5 13.63 10.15 17.02
C ARG A 5 13.93 9.21 15.85
N ARG A 6 15.21 8.92 15.60
CA ARG A 6 15.63 7.91 14.60
C ARG A 6 15.34 6.49 15.07
N TYR A 7 15.42 6.25 16.39
CA TYR A 7 15.15 4.96 16.98
C TYR A 7 13.66 4.61 16.89
N ALA A 8 12.76 5.52 17.29
CA ALA A 8 11.31 5.32 17.21
C ALA A 8 10.83 4.99 15.78
N ALA A 9 11.20 5.79 14.77
CA ALA A 9 10.80 5.54 13.38
C ALA A 9 11.43 4.27 12.77
N SER A 10 12.55 3.78 13.32
CA SER A 10 13.18 2.52 12.88
C SER A 10 12.61 1.29 13.61
N VAL A 11 12.12 1.47 14.84
CA VAL A 11 11.47 0.43 15.64
C VAL A 11 10.01 0.26 15.19
N ASP A 12 9.28 1.35 14.94
CA ASP A 12 7.93 1.31 14.34
C ASP A 12 7.96 0.56 13.01
N ARG A 13 8.81 0.98 12.06
CA ARG A 13 8.92 0.31 10.76
C ARG A 13 9.30 -1.17 10.83
N ARG A 14 10.10 -1.57 11.83
CA ARG A 14 10.47 -2.98 12.04
C ARG A 14 9.35 -3.78 12.71
N MET A 15 8.59 -3.16 13.62
CA MET A 15 7.40 -3.78 14.22
C MET A 15 6.30 -3.92 13.16
N ASP A 16 6.04 -2.87 12.38
CA ASP A 16 5.11 -2.86 11.25
C ASP A 16 5.47 -3.94 10.23
N ALA A 17 6.76 -4.09 9.88
CA ALA A 17 7.20 -5.12 8.95
C ALA A 17 6.93 -6.55 9.47
N ARG A 18 7.19 -6.83 10.75
CA ARG A 18 6.92 -8.16 11.34
C ARG A 18 5.43 -8.45 11.47
N ILE A 19 4.63 -7.44 11.81
CA ILE A 19 3.17 -7.55 11.85
C ILE A 19 2.65 -7.84 10.44
N LEU A 20 3.13 -7.09 9.44
CA LEU A 20 2.76 -7.26 8.04
C LEU A 20 3.15 -8.64 7.49
N GLU A 21 4.36 -9.12 7.80
CA GLU A 21 4.79 -10.49 7.46
C GLU A 21 3.87 -11.55 8.06
N ARG A 22 3.49 -11.41 9.33
CA ARG A 22 2.58 -12.33 10.00
C ARG A 22 1.18 -12.28 9.41
N THR A 23 0.65 -11.09 9.16
CA THR A 23 -0.67 -10.88 8.55
C THR A 23 -0.70 -11.44 7.12
N ALA A 24 0.39 -11.32 6.35
CA ALA A 24 0.48 -11.92 5.02
C ALA A 24 0.41 -13.47 5.04
N GLN A 25 0.67 -14.11 6.18
CA GLN A 25 0.49 -15.56 6.36
C GLN A 25 -0.97 -15.95 6.66
N GLU A 26 -1.85 -15.01 7.03
CA GLU A 26 -3.25 -15.30 7.38
C GLU A 26 -4.13 -15.61 6.15
N GLY A 27 -3.65 -15.30 4.95
CA GLY A 27 -4.34 -15.63 3.71
C GLY A 27 -3.76 -14.91 2.50
N PRO A 28 -4.22 -15.24 1.29
CA PRO A 28 -3.76 -14.58 0.08
C PRO A 28 -4.13 -13.09 0.10
N LEU A 29 -3.29 -12.28 -0.56
CA LEU A 29 -3.61 -10.89 -0.84
C LEU A 29 -4.87 -10.81 -1.69
N GLN A 30 -5.84 -10.04 -1.22
CA GLN A 30 -7.04 -9.75 -1.98
C GLN A 30 -6.80 -8.58 -2.93
N THR A 31 -7.38 -8.69 -4.12
CA THR A 31 -7.40 -7.66 -5.15
C THR A 31 -8.81 -7.55 -5.69
N LEU A 32 -9.16 -6.38 -6.21
CA LEU A 32 -10.43 -6.19 -6.93
C LEU A 32 -10.53 -7.16 -8.12
N SER A 33 -11.73 -7.65 -8.38
CA SER A 33 -12.03 -8.53 -9.50
C SER A 33 -12.02 -7.77 -10.83
N THR A 34 -11.91 -8.49 -11.94
CA THR A 34 -11.96 -7.86 -13.29
C THR A 34 -13.22 -7.02 -13.49
N SER A 35 -14.38 -7.48 -12.99
CA SER A 35 -15.64 -6.74 -13.11
C SER A 35 -15.67 -5.47 -12.26
N GLU A 36 -14.97 -5.45 -11.12
CA GLU A 36 -14.84 -4.25 -10.29
C GLU A 36 -13.84 -3.24 -10.88
N LEU A 37 -12.83 -3.71 -11.61
CA LEU A 37 -11.82 -2.84 -12.20
C LEU A 37 -12.31 -2.08 -13.43
N GLN A 38 -13.16 -2.72 -14.24
CA GLN A 38 -13.66 -2.18 -15.50
C GLN A 38 -12.54 -1.64 -16.42
N LEU A 39 -11.37 -2.28 -16.45
CA LEU A 39 -10.22 -1.79 -17.23
C LEU A 39 -10.47 -1.81 -18.74
N ASP A 40 -11.41 -2.63 -19.20
CA ASP A 40 -11.83 -2.69 -20.60
C ASP A 40 -12.72 -1.50 -21.00
N GLU A 41 -13.27 -0.78 -20.01
CA GLU A 41 -14.20 0.34 -20.19
C GLU A 41 -13.57 1.68 -19.79
N LEU A 42 -12.70 1.68 -18.79
CA LEU A 42 -12.10 2.88 -18.22
C LEU A 42 -10.66 3.09 -18.73
N ALA A 43 -10.35 4.34 -19.08
CA ALA A 43 -8.99 4.73 -19.41
C ALA A 43 -8.05 4.51 -18.22
N VAL A 44 -7.00 3.74 -18.44
CA VAL A 44 -5.93 3.49 -17.46
C VAL A 44 -4.81 4.48 -17.68
N THR A 45 -4.44 5.20 -16.63
CA THR A 45 -3.25 6.05 -16.60
C THR A 45 -2.12 5.30 -15.90
N THR A 46 -0.93 5.32 -16.50
CA THR A 46 0.29 4.72 -15.93
C THR A 46 1.29 5.82 -15.65
N ASP A 47 1.84 5.87 -14.43
CA ASP A 47 2.88 6.84 -14.08
C ASP A 47 4.27 6.22 -14.27
N PRO A 48 5.15 6.83 -15.09
CA PRO A 48 6.55 6.40 -15.17
C PRO A 48 7.32 6.59 -13.84
N LYS A 49 6.79 7.38 -12.89
CA LYS A 49 7.35 7.63 -11.56
C LYS A 49 6.28 7.34 -10.49
N PRO A 50 6.10 6.07 -10.10
CA PRO A 50 5.09 5.68 -9.12
C PRO A 50 5.20 6.52 -7.82
N ALA A 51 4.08 7.11 -7.40
CA ALA A 51 4.03 7.89 -6.18
C ALA A 51 3.98 6.97 -4.94
N VAL A 52 4.71 7.32 -3.88
CA VAL A 52 4.60 6.62 -2.60
C VAL A 52 3.30 7.04 -1.92
N VAL A 53 2.52 6.05 -1.49
CA VAL A 53 1.20 6.21 -0.88
C VAL A 53 1.04 5.31 0.33
N GLN A 54 0.06 5.64 1.18
CA GLN A 54 -0.45 4.72 2.20
C GLN A 54 -1.73 4.08 1.67
N ALA A 55 -1.80 2.75 1.65
CA ALA A 55 -2.94 2.03 1.12
C ALA A 55 -3.46 0.98 2.09
N TRP A 56 -4.77 0.85 2.19
CA TRP A 56 -5.41 -0.27 2.88
C TRP A 56 -5.48 -1.49 1.95
N VAL A 57 -4.92 -2.60 2.41
CA VAL A 57 -4.98 -3.91 1.74
C VAL A 57 -5.55 -4.96 2.68
N ARG A 58 -5.93 -6.12 2.13
CA ARG A 58 -6.40 -7.26 2.93
C ARG A 58 -5.64 -8.53 2.57
N PHE A 59 -5.15 -9.20 3.59
CA PHE A 59 -4.68 -10.59 3.50
C PHE A 59 -5.73 -11.48 4.16
N GLY A 60 -6.38 -12.34 3.38
CA GLY A 60 -7.56 -13.07 3.87
C GLY A 60 -8.61 -12.11 4.45
N LYS A 61 -8.92 -12.25 5.75
CA LYS A 61 -9.92 -11.41 6.43
C LYS A 61 -9.32 -10.18 7.12
N THR A 62 -8.01 -10.00 7.10
CA THR A 62 -7.34 -9.00 7.94
C THR A 62 -6.97 -7.75 7.14
N PRO A 63 -7.57 -6.59 7.47
CA PRO A 63 -7.18 -5.32 6.86
C PRO A 63 -5.89 -4.79 7.49
N ILE A 64 -4.97 -4.31 6.66
CA ILE A 64 -3.71 -3.70 7.08
C ILE A 64 -3.37 -2.52 6.19
N ARG A 65 -2.74 -1.49 6.76
CA ARG A 65 -2.23 -0.34 6.01
C ARG A 65 -0.77 -0.57 5.64
N VAL A 66 -0.43 -0.33 4.37
CA VAL A 66 0.91 -0.51 3.83
C VAL A 66 1.40 0.77 3.17
N GLU A 67 2.70 1.01 3.26
CA GLU A 67 3.38 1.93 2.35
C GLU A 67 3.56 1.21 1.01
N ALA A 68 3.07 1.82 -0.07
CA ALA A 68 3.08 1.23 -1.40
C ALA A 68 3.40 2.28 -2.46
N GLU A 69 3.74 1.81 -3.65
CA GLU A 69 3.88 2.62 -4.86
C GLU A 69 2.59 2.52 -5.68
N ALA A 70 1.95 3.65 -5.97
CA ALA A 70 0.83 3.72 -6.90
C ALA A 70 1.36 3.75 -8.35
N CYS A 71 1.21 2.63 -9.06
CA CYS A 71 1.80 2.45 -10.40
C CYS A 71 0.85 2.86 -11.53
N MET A 72 -0.44 2.60 -11.35
CA MET A 72 -1.48 2.86 -12.36
C MET A 72 -2.77 3.26 -11.66
N TRP A 73 -3.63 4.00 -12.35
CA TRP A 73 -4.95 4.32 -11.83
C TRP A 73 -5.98 4.53 -12.93
N THR A 74 -7.23 4.35 -12.55
CA THR A 74 -8.40 4.85 -13.27
C THR A 74 -9.08 5.93 -12.44
N ALA A 75 -10.30 6.34 -12.80
CA ALA A 75 -11.11 7.22 -11.97
C ALA A 75 -11.43 6.63 -10.57
N HIS A 76 -11.48 5.30 -10.46
CA HIS A 76 -12.01 4.62 -9.27
C HIS A 76 -11.04 3.67 -8.59
N VAL A 77 -10.05 3.13 -9.30
CA VAL A 77 -9.14 2.12 -8.77
C VAL A 77 -7.69 2.50 -8.98
N VAL A 78 -6.82 1.98 -8.12
CA VAL A 78 -5.37 2.22 -8.14
C VAL A 78 -4.64 0.89 -8.04
N ALA A 79 -3.72 0.64 -8.96
CA ALA A 79 -2.78 -0.47 -8.88
C ALA A 79 -1.62 -0.07 -7.99
N ILE A 80 -1.40 -0.86 -6.94
CA ILE A 80 -0.32 -0.61 -5.99
C ILE A 80 0.69 -1.75 -6.00
N ARG A 81 1.93 -1.41 -5.66
CA ARG A 81 3.03 -2.35 -5.46
C ARG A 81 3.70 -2.09 -4.12
N PHE A 82 3.92 -3.12 -3.32
CA PHE A 82 4.62 -3.00 -2.04
C PHE A 82 5.42 -4.27 -1.76
N ARG A 83 6.30 -4.21 -0.75
CA ARG A 83 7.12 -5.36 -0.33
C ARG A 83 6.83 -5.73 1.11
N VAL A 84 6.79 -7.03 1.38
CA VAL A 84 6.71 -7.63 2.72
C VAL A 84 7.87 -8.61 2.84
N GLY A 85 8.84 -8.29 3.70
CA GLY A 85 10.12 -8.99 3.72
C GLY A 85 10.81 -8.92 2.35
N THR A 86 11.06 -10.07 1.74
CA THR A 86 11.66 -10.20 0.39
C THR A 86 10.63 -10.33 -0.73
N GLN A 87 9.35 -10.51 -0.40
CA GLN A 87 8.30 -10.75 -1.37
C GLN A 87 7.67 -9.44 -1.84
N GLU A 88 7.57 -9.28 -3.16
CA GLU A 88 6.81 -8.19 -3.77
C GLU A 88 5.35 -8.63 -3.96
N TYR A 89 4.45 -7.72 -3.62
CA TYR A 89 3.00 -7.87 -3.76
C TYR A 89 2.46 -6.79 -4.69
N ARG A 90 1.44 -7.18 -5.47
CA ARG A 90 0.71 -6.29 -6.37
C ARG A 90 -0.78 -6.57 -6.24
N CYS A 91 -1.57 -5.54 -6.12
CA CYS A 91 -3.03 -5.64 -6.17
C CYS A 91 -3.63 -4.32 -6.63
N TRP A 92 -4.91 -4.39 -6.97
CA TRP A 92 -5.74 -3.21 -7.17
C TRP A 92 -6.59 -2.96 -5.94
N VAL A 93 -6.73 -1.68 -5.61
CA VAL A 93 -7.57 -1.20 -4.51
C VAL A 93 -8.45 -0.05 -5.01
N TRP A 94 -9.56 0.19 -4.32
CA TRP A 94 -10.36 1.38 -4.55
C TRP A 94 -9.53 2.64 -4.26
N ARG A 95 -9.72 3.70 -5.04
CA ARG A 95 -9.02 4.98 -4.85
C ARG A 95 -9.21 5.55 -3.44
N GLY A 96 -10.40 5.35 -2.85
CA GLY A 96 -10.68 5.76 -1.47
C GLY A 96 -9.90 5.00 -0.39
N ALA A 97 -9.28 3.87 -0.74
CA ALA A 97 -8.39 3.11 0.15
C ALA A 97 -6.94 3.63 0.12
N VAL A 98 -6.63 4.60 -0.74
CA VAL A 98 -5.29 5.17 -0.93
C VAL A 98 -5.24 6.60 -0.40
N GLN A 99 -4.19 6.91 0.34
CA GLN A 99 -3.93 8.22 0.94
C GLN A 99 -2.53 8.68 0.55
N VAL A 100 -2.39 9.98 0.28
CA VAL A 100 -1.06 10.59 0.17
C VAL A 100 -0.41 10.53 1.55
N PRO A 101 0.87 10.13 1.67
CA PRO A 101 1.53 10.11 2.96
C PRO A 101 1.52 11.53 3.53
N ASP A 102 1.15 11.66 4.81
CA ASP A 102 1.25 12.95 5.48
C ASP A 102 2.70 13.42 5.38
N SER A 103 2.91 14.51 4.63
CA SER A 103 4.17 15.22 4.68
C SER A 103 4.27 15.81 6.09
N PRO A 104 5.33 15.55 6.87
CA PRO A 104 5.46 16.13 8.20
C PRO A 104 5.40 17.64 8.04
N SER A 105 4.33 18.25 8.55
CA SER A 105 4.10 19.69 8.47
C SER A 105 5.30 20.38 9.13
N ILE A 106 6.15 21.00 8.32
CA ILE A 106 7.21 21.89 8.81
C ILE A 106 6.49 23.21 9.11
N SER A 107 6.11 23.42 10.37
CA SER A 107 5.80 24.77 10.90
C SER A 107 7.07 25.47 11.34
#